data_AF-A0A084WQX9-F1
#
_entry.id   AF-A0A084WQX9-F1
#
_cell.length_a   1.000
_cell.length_b   1.000
_cell.length_c   1.000
_cell.angle_alpha   90.00
_cell.angle_beta   90.00
_cell.angle_gamma   90.00
#
_symmetry.space_group_name_H-M   'P 1'
#
loop_
_entity.id
_entity.type
_entity.pdbx_description
1 polymer ?
#
loop_
_entity_poly.entity_id
_entity_poly.type
_entity_poly.pdbx_seq_one_letter_code
_entity_poly.pdbx_strand_id
1 'polypeptide(L)'
;MPVPFVLQKPLTLQAIAEQYWDLTAIPRARAFAVLAKNCPNDLEKEKLVEFSSVEGQEELFSYANRPRRTILEVLQDFPHATKSLTLEAMFEVFQPMKPRAFSIASAVESNKLQILVAVIEYKTKLSVPRRGLCSHWLKQLSPGDVINAWVRGSTFQLPVDKQTPLVMIGPGTGLAPFRGILQERELSETPTAAPLVLFFGCRSSTADFHCEKDLKRMEQSGMLQLFCAFSRDQPDKVYVQHLIRKEGVLLKKLLVENGGYVLVSGSSKNMPEAVKEALIEAIGDANHIEDMIKANRYQEETWA
;
A
#
# COMPACT_ATOMS: atom_id res chain seq x y z
N MET A 1 -14.94 -10.95 -24.83
CA MET A 1 -14.97 -11.20 -23.37
C MET A 1 -16.43 -11.08 -22.94
N PRO A 2 -17.03 -12.10 -22.29
CA PRO A 2 -18.43 -12.01 -21.87
C PRO A 2 -18.59 -10.86 -20.87
N VAL A 3 -19.67 -10.10 -21.00
CA VAL A 3 -20.00 -9.03 -20.06
C VAL A 3 -20.29 -9.67 -18.69
N PRO A 4 -19.61 -9.26 -17.61
CA PRO A 4 -19.87 -9.77 -16.26
C PRO A 4 -21.35 -9.69 -15.93
N PHE A 5 -21.91 -10.70 -15.24
CA PHE A 5 -23.34 -10.79 -14.92
C PHE A 5 -23.89 -9.50 -14.27
N VAL A 6 -23.09 -8.86 -13.42
CA VAL A 6 -23.45 -7.60 -12.74
C VAL A 6 -23.65 -6.42 -13.71
N LEU A 7 -23.03 -6.49 -14.89
CA LEU A 7 -23.11 -5.49 -15.97
C LEU A 7 -24.10 -5.91 -17.08
N GLN A 8 -24.77 -7.05 -16.94
CA GLN A 8 -25.80 -7.50 -17.89
C GLN A 8 -27.15 -6.80 -17.68
N LYS A 9 -27.31 -6.06 -16.57
CA LYS A 9 -28.46 -5.21 -16.31
C LYS A 9 -28.12 -3.76 -16.63
N PRO A 10 -29.07 -2.96 -17.15
CA PRO A 10 -28.85 -1.53 -17.30
C PRO A 10 -28.59 -0.89 -15.94
N LEU A 11 -27.57 -0.05 -15.88
CA LEU A 11 -27.19 0.72 -14.68
C LEU A 11 -27.54 2.19 -14.88
N THR A 12 -27.92 2.87 -13.81
CA THR A 12 -28.07 4.32 -13.83
C THR A 12 -26.70 4.99 -13.92
N LEU A 13 -26.63 6.18 -14.51
CA LEU A 13 -25.39 6.96 -14.55
C LEU A 13 -24.86 7.25 -13.13
N GLN A 14 -25.77 7.47 -12.17
CA GLN A 14 -25.42 7.64 -10.77
C GLN A 14 -24.70 6.40 -10.21
N ALA A 15 -25.24 5.19 -10.44
CA ALA A 15 -24.60 3.96 -9.99
C ALA A 15 -23.21 3.77 -10.62
N ILE A 16 -23.07 4.12 -11.90
CA ILE A 16 -21.79 4.10 -12.62
C ILE A 16 -20.78 5.08 -11.98
N ALA A 17 -21.21 6.31 -11.73
CA ALA A 17 -20.38 7.36 -11.13
C ALA A 17 -19.95 7.01 -9.69
N GLU A 18 -20.83 6.41 -8.89
CA GLU A 18 -20.54 6.08 -7.50
C GLU A 18 -19.67 4.82 -7.34
N GLN A 19 -19.90 3.80 -8.16
CA GLN A 19 -19.35 2.45 -7.93
C GLN A 19 -18.28 2.03 -8.95
N TYR A 20 -18.25 2.65 -10.12
CA TYR A 20 -17.44 2.16 -11.24
C TYR A 20 -16.43 3.17 -11.77
N TRP A 21 -16.65 4.49 -11.63
CA TRP A 21 -15.69 5.50 -12.09
C TRP A 21 -14.82 6.05 -10.97
N ASP A 22 -13.53 6.19 -11.26
CA ASP A 22 -12.60 6.94 -10.42
C ASP A 22 -12.69 8.43 -10.79
N LEU A 23 -13.64 9.12 -10.18
CA LEU A 23 -13.84 10.57 -10.37
C LEU A 23 -12.73 11.43 -9.74
N THR A 24 -11.83 10.81 -8.97
CA THR A 24 -10.68 11.47 -8.36
C THR A 24 -9.39 11.30 -9.17
N ALA A 25 -9.45 10.54 -10.27
CA ALA A 25 -8.30 10.27 -11.12
C ALA A 25 -7.77 11.57 -11.76
N ILE A 26 -6.44 11.63 -11.88
CA ILE A 26 -5.78 12.65 -12.69
C ILE A 26 -5.97 12.24 -14.16
N PRO A 27 -6.64 13.07 -14.98
CA PRO A 27 -6.92 12.72 -16.37
C PRO A 27 -5.62 12.61 -17.17
N ARG A 28 -5.60 11.68 -18.12
CA ARG A 28 -4.50 11.51 -19.08
C ARG A 28 -4.79 12.29 -20.36
N ALA A 29 -3.79 12.48 -21.21
CA ALA A 29 -3.90 13.14 -22.53
C ALA A 29 -5.14 12.71 -23.34
N ARG A 30 -5.52 11.42 -23.30
CA ARG A 30 -6.73 10.92 -23.97
C ARG A 30 -8.01 11.63 -23.51
N ALA A 31 -8.19 11.88 -22.22
CA ALA A 31 -9.39 12.55 -21.72
C ALA A 31 -9.49 13.97 -22.28
N PHE A 32 -8.37 14.69 -22.40
CA PHE A 32 -8.30 16.00 -23.02
C PHE A 32 -8.63 15.96 -24.52
N ALA A 33 -8.12 14.96 -25.26
CA ALA A 33 -8.48 14.76 -26.67
C ALA A 33 -9.99 14.55 -26.88
N VAL A 34 -10.61 13.76 -26.00
CA VAL A 34 -12.07 13.50 -26.05
C VAL A 34 -12.85 14.78 -25.76
N LEU A 35 -12.43 15.55 -24.75
CA LEU A 35 -13.05 16.85 -24.46
C LEU A 35 -12.90 17.83 -25.62
N ALA A 36 -11.72 17.92 -26.25
CA ALA A 36 -11.45 18.79 -27.39
C ALA A 36 -12.36 18.48 -28.58
N LYS A 37 -12.62 17.20 -28.86
CA LYS A 37 -13.44 16.76 -29.99
C LYS A 37 -14.87 17.30 -29.93
N ASN A 38 -15.43 17.40 -28.73
CA ASN A 38 -16.80 17.83 -28.51
C ASN A 38 -16.90 19.29 -28.07
N CYS A 39 -15.78 20.02 -27.96
CA CYS A 39 -15.78 21.38 -27.44
C CYS A 39 -16.21 22.41 -28.52
N PRO A 40 -17.28 23.19 -28.28
CA PRO A 40 -17.76 24.21 -29.21
C PRO A 40 -17.03 25.56 -29.07
N ASN A 41 -16.19 25.72 -28.05
CA ASN A 41 -15.44 26.94 -27.79
C ASN A 41 -14.00 26.79 -28.27
N ASP A 42 -13.54 27.69 -29.15
CA ASP A 42 -12.22 27.58 -29.78
C ASP A 42 -11.06 27.70 -28.77
N LEU A 43 -11.17 28.56 -27.76
CA LEU A 43 -10.12 28.76 -26.75
C LEU A 43 -9.95 27.53 -25.86
N GLU A 44 -11.07 26.98 -25.36
CA GLU A 44 -11.03 25.72 -24.62
C GLU A 44 -10.48 24.59 -25.48
N LYS A 45 -10.97 24.48 -26.72
CA LYS A 45 -10.56 23.44 -27.65
C LYS A 45 -9.05 23.49 -27.95
N GLU A 46 -8.49 24.67 -28.20
CA GLU A 46 -7.05 24.85 -28.41
C GLU A 46 -6.24 24.32 -27.22
N LYS A 47 -6.59 24.73 -26.00
CA LYS A 47 -5.88 24.28 -24.79
C LYS A 47 -6.05 22.78 -24.53
N LEU A 48 -7.24 22.22 -24.78
CA LEU A 48 -7.49 20.79 -24.68
C LEU A 48 -6.70 19.98 -25.71
N VAL A 49 -6.54 20.49 -26.94
CA VAL A 49 -5.70 19.89 -27.98
C VAL A 49 -4.24 19.91 -27.55
N GLU A 50 -3.73 21.03 -27.05
CA GLU A 50 -2.36 21.15 -26.52
C GLU A 50 -2.10 20.11 -25.42
N PHE A 51 -2.98 20.01 -24.41
CA PHE A 51 -2.84 19.01 -23.34
C PHE A 51 -2.90 17.56 -23.83
N SER A 52 -3.42 17.32 -25.03
CA SER A 52 -3.48 16.00 -25.63
C SER A 52 -2.31 15.67 -26.57
N SER A 53 -1.49 16.67 -26.94
CA SER A 53 -0.41 16.51 -27.91
C SER A 53 0.89 16.03 -27.27
N VAL A 54 1.87 15.66 -28.11
CA VAL A 54 3.21 15.25 -27.66
C VAL A 54 4.00 16.48 -27.19
N GLU A 55 3.80 17.62 -27.84
CA GLU A 55 4.46 18.89 -27.54
C GLU A 55 3.94 19.49 -26.23
N GLY A 56 2.65 19.33 -25.91
CA GLY A 56 2.03 19.87 -24.70
C GLY A 56 2.17 19.00 -23.43
N GLN A 57 3.08 18.03 -23.40
CA GLN A 57 3.25 17.15 -22.22
C GLN A 57 3.73 17.90 -20.98
N GLU A 58 4.57 18.92 -21.13
CA GLU A 58 5.01 19.77 -20.01
C GLU A 58 3.85 20.61 -19.45
N GLU A 59 3.04 21.18 -20.34
CA GLU A 59 1.85 21.94 -20.00
C GLU A 59 0.81 21.05 -19.29
N LEU A 60 0.54 19.86 -19.82
CA LEU A 60 -0.30 18.86 -19.17
C LEU A 60 0.24 18.49 -17.79
N PHE A 61 1.55 18.28 -17.67
CA PHE A 61 2.15 17.93 -16.38
C PHE A 61 2.01 19.06 -15.37
N SER A 62 2.26 20.31 -15.79
CA SER A 62 2.12 21.51 -14.97
C SER A 62 0.67 21.73 -14.52
N TYR A 63 -0.27 21.54 -15.45
CA TYR A 63 -1.71 21.68 -15.21
C TYR A 63 -2.28 20.49 -14.42
N ALA A 64 -2.24 19.26 -14.91
CA ALA A 64 -2.94 18.14 -14.26
C ALA A 64 -2.09 17.41 -13.22
N ASN A 65 -0.90 16.93 -13.59
CA ASN A 65 -0.15 15.96 -12.79
C ASN A 65 0.49 16.58 -11.54
N ARG A 66 1.18 17.71 -11.69
CA ARG A 66 1.94 18.38 -10.63
C ARG A 66 1.05 18.85 -9.46
N PRO A 67 -0.12 19.49 -9.69
CA PRO A 67 -1.04 19.84 -8.61
C PRO A 67 -2.01 18.71 -8.26
N ARG A 68 -1.96 17.57 -8.98
CA ARG A 68 -2.94 16.48 -8.88
C ARG A 68 -4.38 16.97 -9.05
N ARG A 69 -4.62 17.66 -10.17
CA ARG A 69 -5.95 18.10 -10.60
C ARG A 69 -6.75 16.87 -11.04
N THR A 70 -7.93 16.71 -10.47
CA THR A 70 -8.85 15.60 -10.73
C THR A 70 -9.65 15.85 -12.00
N ILE A 71 -10.21 14.79 -12.58
CA ILE A 71 -11.07 14.94 -13.76
C ILE A 71 -12.27 15.85 -13.50
N LEU A 72 -12.88 15.81 -12.31
CA LEU A 72 -14.00 16.69 -11.99
C LEU A 72 -13.61 18.17 -11.98
N GLU A 73 -12.42 18.50 -11.48
CA GLU A 73 -11.90 19.87 -11.54
C GLU A 73 -11.58 20.29 -12.98
N VAL A 74 -11.05 19.38 -13.81
CA VAL A 74 -10.88 19.66 -15.24
C VAL A 74 -12.22 19.96 -15.92
N LEU A 75 -13.28 19.21 -15.60
CA LEU A 75 -14.61 19.50 -16.15
C LEU A 75 -15.15 20.87 -15.68
N GLN A 76 -14.78 21.32 -14.49
CA GLN A 76 -15.11 22.67 -13.99
C GLN A 76 -14.30 23.75 -14.70
N ASP A 77 -13.02 23.51 -14.96
CA ASP A 77 -12.11 24.43 -15.64
C ASP A 77 -12.44 24.59 -17.15
N PHE A 78 -13.13 23.61 -17.75
CA PHE A 78 -13.55 23.58 -19.17
C PHE A 78 -15.09 23.46 -19.33
N PRO A 79 -15.87 24.47 -18.93
CA PRO A 79 -17.33 24.38 -18.90
C PRO A 79 -17.99 24.20 -20.28
N HIS A 80 -17.44 24.74 -21.37
CA HIS A 80 -18.02 24.57 -22.69
C HIS A 80 -17.85 23.14 -23.23
N ALA A 81 -16.68 22.54 -23.03
CA ALA A 81 -16.42 21.14 -23.32
C ALA A 81 -17.31 20.23 -22.46
N THR A 82 -17.42 20.51 -21.17
CA THR A 82 -18.24 19.73 -20.22
C THR A 82 -19.71 19.76 -20.58
N LYS A 83 -20.26 20.92 -20.96
CA LYS A 83 -21.66 21.05 -21.39
C LYS A 83 -21.98 20.20 -22.63
N SER A 84 -20.97 19.93 -23.45
CA SER A 84 -21.11 19.18 -24.71
C SER A 84 -20.74 17.70 -24.57
N LEU A 85 -20.51 17.23 -23.33
CA LEU A 85 -20.09 15.86 -23.06
C LEU A 85 -21.26 14.88 -23.24
N THR A 86 -21.14 13.99 -24.22
CA THR A 86 -22.11 12.90 -24.44
C THR A 86 -21.86 11.74 -23.48
N LEU A 87 -22.84 10.84 -23.36
CA LEU A 87 -22.70 9.64 -22.52
C LEU A 87 -21.53 8.77 -22.99
N GLU A 88 -21.35 8.59 -24.30
CA GLU A 88 -20.26 7.81 -24.88
C GLU A 88 -18.91 8.44 -24.54
N ALA A 89 -18.80 9.76 -24.64
CA ALA A 89 -17.59 10.48 -24.28
C ALA A 89 -17.25 10.34 -22.78
N MET A 90 -18.25 10.29 -21.89
CA MET A 90 -18.03 10.04 -20.46
C MET A 90 -17.31 8.70 -20.22
N PHE A 91 -17.66 7.64 -20.94
CA PHE A 91 -16.98 6.34 -20.82
C PHE A 91 -15.53 6.35 -21.34
N GLU A 92 -15.19 7.29 -22.23
CA GLU A 92 -13.81 7.47 -22.69
C GLU A 92 -12.98 8.37 -21.77
N VAL A 93 -13.64 9.31 -21.07
CA VAL A 93 -13.02 10.28 -20.16
C VAL A 93 -12.79 9.68 -18.77
N PHE A 94 -13.80 9.03 -18.20
CA PHE A 94 -13.73 8.50 -16.84
C PHE A 94 -13.10 7.11 -16.80
N GLN A 95 -12.15 6.93 -15.88
CA GLN A 95 -11.44 5.67 -15.72
C GLN A 95 -12.20 4.74 -14.77
N PRO A 96 -12.18 3.42 -15.01
CA PRO A 96 -12.71 2.46 -14.05
C PRO A 96 -11.99 2.54 -12.69
N MET A 97 -12.77 2.50 -11.61
CA MET A 97 -12.28 2.43 -10.25
C MET A 97 -11.55 1.11 -10.04
N LYS A 98 -10.30 1.20 -9.59
CA LYS A 98 -9.49 0.01 -9.29
C LYS A 98 -9.72 -0.48 -7.86
N PRO A 99 -9.83 -1.80 -7.63
CA PRO A 99 -9.83 -2.35 -6.28
C PRO A 99 -8.54 -2.01 -5.55
N ARG A 100 -8.60 -1.91 -4.22
CA ARG A 100 -7.44 -1.68 -3.35
C ARG A 100 -7.12 -2.95 -2.58
N ALA A 101 -5.86 -3.37 -2.67
CA ALA A 101 -5.35 -4.50 -1.92
C ALA A 101 -4.85 -4.04 -0.53
N PHE A 102 -5.06 -4.88 0.47
CA PHE A 102 -4.52 -4.72 1.82
C PHE A 102 -3.97 -6.07 2.28
N SER A 103 -2.84 -6.05 2.98
CA SER A 103 -2.32 -7.23 3.64
C SER A 103 -3.24 -7.61 4.80
N ILE A 104 -3.58 -8.89 4.89
CA ILE A 104 -4.40 -9.42 5.99
C ILE A 104 -3.55 -9.39 7.26
N ALA A 105 -4.12 -8.84 8.33
CA ALA A 105 -3.47 -8.61 9.61
C ALA A 105 -3.91 -9.58 10.71
N SER A 106 -4.53 -10.70 10.34
CA SER A 106 -4.99 -11.74 11.26
C SER A 106 -4.77 -13.14 10.70
N ALA A 107 -4.71 -14.12 11.61
CA ALA A 107 -4.67 -15.53 11.25
C ALA A 107 -6.07 -16.09 10.99
N VAL A 108 -6.15 -17.20 10.25
CA VAL A 108 -7.44 -17.88 9.97
C VAL A 108 -8.08 -18.37 11.27
N GLU A 109 -7.27 -18.87 12.19
CA GLU A 109 -7.64 -19.39 13.51
C GLU A 109 -8.34 -18.34 14.37
N SER A 110 -8.12 -17.04 14.11
CA SER A 110 -8.80 -15.96 14.81
C SER A 110 -10.30 -15.86 14.47
N ASN A 111 -10.76 -16.58 13.43
CA ASN A 111 -12.11 -16.53 12.87
C ASN A 111 -12.57 -15.11 12.48
N LYS A 112 -11.61 -14.19 12.28
CA LYS A 112 -11.85 -12.80 11.89
C LYS A 112 -10.82 -12.37 10.85
N LEU A 113 -11.28 -11.75 9.76
CA LEU A 113 -10.39 -11.07 8.82
C LEU A 113 -10.17 -9.64 9.30
N GLN A 114 -8.93 -9.30 9.60
CA GLN A 114 -8.54 -7.96 10.04
C GLN A 114 -7.57 -7.35 9.03
N ILE A 115 -7.63 -6.04 8.85
CA ILE A 115 -6.69 -5.27 8.04
C ILE A 115 -6.16 -4.11 8.87
N LEU A 116 -4.92 -3.69 8.60
CA LEU A 116 -4.31 -2.52 9.23
C LEU A 116 -4.08 -1.46 8.15
N VAL A 117 -4.85 -0.36 8.20
CA VAL A 117 -4.92 0.62 7.11
C VAL A 117 -4.57 2.02 7.60
N ALA A 118 -3.65 2.68 6.89
CA ALA A 118 -3.40 4.11 7.07
C ALA A 118 -4.45 4.91 6.29
N VAL A 119 -5.13 5.82 6.97
CA VAL A 119 -6.07 6.76 6.34
C VAL A 119 -5.26 7.81 5.58
N ILE A 120 -5.45 7.87 4.27
CA ILE A 120 -4.64 8.72 3.37
C ILE A 120 -5.28 10.10 3.26
N GLU A 121 -4.65 11.11 3.83
CA GLU A 121 -5.00 12.52 3.64
C GLU A 121 -3.73 13.33 3.36
N TYR A 122 -3.73 14.15 2.30
CA TYR A 122 -2.59 14.96 1.92
C TYR A 122 -3.02 16.28 1.30
N LYS A 123 -2.22 17.34 1.46
CA LYS A 123 -2.45 18.62 0.78
C LYS A 123 -1.77 18.61 -0.59
N THR A 124 -2.43 19.14 -1.60
CA THR A 124 -1.79 19.38 -2.90
C THR A 124 -1.33 20.84 -2.99
N LYS A 125 -0.76 21.23 -4.13
CA LYS A 125 -0.56 22.65 -4.46
C LYS A 125 -1.87 23.41 -4.59
N LEU A 126 -2.98 22.70 -4.75
CA LEU A 126 -4.32 23.27 -4.65
C LEU A 126 -4.70 23.34 -3.16
N SER A 127 -5.44 24.38 -2.76
CA SER A 127 -5.77 24.61 -1.36
C SER A 127 -6.64 23.50 -0.73
N VAL A 128 -7.25 22.63 -1.54
CA VAL A 128 -8.17 21.57 -1.10
C VAL A 128 -7.40 20.29 -0.73
N PRO A 129 -7.52 19.78 0.52
CA PRO A 129 -6.96 18.50 0.91
C PRO A 129 -7.51 17.35 0.06
N ARG A 130 -6.63 16.40 -0.28
CA ARG A 130 -6.97 15.18 -0.98
C ARG A 130 -7.07 14.01 -0.02
N ARG A 131 -8.03 13.13 -0.32
CA ARG A 131 -8.36 11.97 0.47
C ARG A 131 -8.23 10.72 -0.39
N GLY A 132 -7.63 9.67 0.16
CA GLY A 132 -7.63 8.36 -0.50
C GLY A 132 -9.05 7.78 -0.51
N LEU A 133 -9.55 7.44 -1.69
CA LEU A 133 -10.92 6.96 -1.90
C LEU A 133 -11.27 5.78 -0.97
N CYS A 134 -10.52 4.68 -1.06
CA CYS A 134 -10.81 3.47 -0.31
C CYS A 134 -10.57 3.63 1.21
N SER A 135 -9.47 4.26 1.62
CA SER A 135 -9.16 4.37 3.07
C SER A 135 -10.08 5.34 3.81
N HIS A 136 -10.60 6.37 3.15
CA HIS A 136 -11.63 7.23 3.72
C HIS A 136 -13.01 6.56 3.72
N TRP A 137 -13.35 5.83 2.67
CA TRP A 137 -14.58 5.04 2.64
C TRP A 137 -14.59 4.00 3.79
N LEU A 138 -13.51 3.24 3.98
CA LEU A 138 -13.36 2.32 5.10
C LEU A 138 -13.50 3.00 6.46
N LYS A 139 -12.96 4.22 6.63
CA LYS A 139 -13.08 5.01 7.87
C LYS A 139 -14.52 5.40 8.18
N GLN A 140 -15.40 5.48 7.19
CA GLN A 140 -16.81 5.87 7.35
C GLN A 140 -17.73 4.68 7.67
N LEU A 141 -17.24 3.45 7.53
CA LEU A 141 -18.04 2.26 7.79
C LEU A 141 -18.37 2.09 9.27
N SER A 142 -19.54 1.51 9.53
CA SER A 142 -20.05 1.16 10.85
C SER A 142 -20.16 -0.35 11.02
N PRO A 143 -20.14 -0.87 12.26
CA PRO A 143 -20.40 -2.28 12.50
C PRO A 143 -21.74 -2.73 11.88
N GLY A 144 -21.71 -3.79 11.08
CA GLY A 144 -22.86 -4.30 10.33
C GLY A 144 -22.84 -3.97 8.84
N ASP A 145 -22.02 -3.01 8.40
CA ASP A 145 -21.85 -2.72 6.98
C ASP A 145 -21.22 -3.90 6.24
N VAL A 146 -21.72 -4.16 5.02
CA VAL A 146 -21.27 -5.25 4.17
C VAL A 146 -20.24 -4.75 3.17
N ILE A 147 -19.09 -5.40 3.12
CA ILE A 147 -18.00 -5.09 2.19
C ILE A 147 -17.89 -6.22 1.17
N ASN A 148 -17.87 -5.85 -0.12
CA ASN A 148 -17.54 -6.78 -1.19
C ASN A 148 -16.01 -6.87 -1.31
N ALA A 149 -15.45 -8.02 -0.97
CA ALA A 149 -14.01 -8.28 -1.05
C ALA A 149 -13.76 -9.72 -1.52
N TRP A 150 -12.53 -9.96 -1.99
CA TRP A 150 -12.03 -11.30 -2.25
C TRP A 150 -10.62 -11.41 -1.69
N VAL A 151 -10.22 -12.64 -1.35
CA VAL A 151 -8.89 -12.95 -0.86
C VAL A 151 -8.01 -13.34 -2.04
N ARG A 152 -6.78 -12.81 -2.05
CA ARG A 152 -5.70 -13.27 -2.92
C ARG A 152 -4.68 -13.99 -2.06
N GLY A 153 -4.07 -15.05 -2.59
CA GLY A 153 -2.96 -15.73 -1.92
C GLY A 153 -1.83 -14.75 -1.58
N SER A 154 -1.20 -14.96 -0.43
CA SER A 154 -0.06 -14.16 0.05
C SER A 154 1.06 -14.13 -0.98
N THR A 155 1.75 -12.99 -1.10
CA THR A 155 3.03 -12.94 -1.82
C THR A 155 4.18 -13.54 -1.00
N PHE A 156 4.03 -13.60 0.32
CA PHE A 156 4.99 -14.29 1.18
C PHE A 156 4.79 -15.81 1.14
N GLN A 157 5.88 -16.52 0.89
CA GLN A 157 5.98 -17.96 1.02
C GLN A 157 6.75 -18.31 2.30
N LEU A 158 6.04 -18.81 3.30
CA LEU A 158 6.63 -19.22 4.56
C LEU A 158 7.39 -20.55 4.41
N PRO A 159 8.45 -20.79 5.21
CA PRO A 159 9.15 -22.06 5.21
C PRO A 159 8.21 -23.21 5.58
N VAL A 160 8.35 -24.33 4.88
CA VAL A 160 7.58 -25.58 5.16
C VAL A 160 7.92 -26.10 6.56
N ASP A 161 9.20 -26.06 6.93
CA ASP A 161 9.63 -26.37 8.29
C ASP A 161 9.33 -25.19 9.21
N LYS A 162 8.34 -25.40 10.09
CA LYS A 162 7.95 -24.41 11.09
C LYS A 162 9.04 -24.11 12.11
N GLN A 163 10.12 -24.89 12.22
CA GLN A 163 11.28 -24.59 13.08
C GLN A 163 12.26 -23.58 12.46
N THR A 164 12.11 -23.25 11.18
CA THR A 164 12.95 -22.26 10.50
C THR A 164 12.71 -20.86 11.07
N PRO A 165 13.77 -20.11 11.47
CA PRO A 165 13.62 -18.76 12.00
C PRO A 165 13.00 -17.78 11.01
N LEU A 166 12.18 -16.85 11.52
CA LEU A 166 11.62 -15.75 10.72
C LEU A 166 12.10 -14.40 11.26
N VAL A 167 12.72 -13.61 10.39
CA VAL A 167 13.06 -12.20 10.63
C VAL A 167 12.10 -11.33 9.83
N MET A 168 11.19 -10.68 10.54
CA MET A 168 10.13 -9.83 9.98
C MET A 168 10.48 -8.36 10.16
N ILE A 169 10.34 -7.55 9.12
CA ILE A 169 10.72 -6.13 9.12
C ILE A 169 9.55 -5.32 8.57
N GLY A 170 8.82 -4.65 9.46
CA GLY A 170 7.51 -4.07 9.13
C GLY A 170 7.22 -2.74 9.81
N PRO A 171 7.81 -1.62 9.38
CA PRO A 171 7.48 -0.31 9.96
C PRO A 171 6.06 0.15 9.59
N GLY A 172 5.38 0.76 10.56
CA GLY A 172 4.03 1.33 10.43
C GLY A 172 3.00 0.27 10.04
N THR A 173 2.23 0.52 8.98
CA THR A 173 1.27 -0.46 8.44
C THR A 173 1.92 -1.69 7.82
N GLY A 174 3.25 -1.67 7.62
CA GLY A 174 4.04 -2.86 7.24
C GLY A 174 3.97 -3.99 8.27
N LEU A 175 3.46 -3.71 9.48
CA LEU A 175 3.18 -4.72 10.50
C LEU A 175 2.07 -5.70 10.09
N ALA A 176 1.16 -5.31 9.19
CA ALA A 176 -0.05 -6.05 8.87
C ALA A 176 0.19 -7.56 8.64
N PRO A 177 0.96 -8.00 7.62
CA PRO A 177 1.15 -9.43 7.37
C PRO A 177 1.82 -10.16 8.54
N PHE A 178 2.73 -9.49 9.26
CA PHE A 178 3.46 -10.09 10.37
C PHE A 178 2.58 -10.32 11.59
N ARG A 179 1.59 -9.45 11.84
CA ARG A 179 0.58 -9.74 12.87
C ARG A 179 -0.19 -11.02 12.55
N GLY A 180 -0.55 -11.24 11.28
CA GLY A 180 -1.21 -12.47 10.84
C GLY A 180 -0.34 -13.70 11.10
N ILE A 181 0.93 -13.66 10.66
CA ILE A 181 1.90 -14.75 10.87
C ILE A 181 2.11 -15.02 12.38
N LEU A 182 2.25 -13.97 13.19
CA LEU A 182 2.42 -14.11 14.63
C LEU A 182 1.19 -14.70 15.31
N GLN A 183 -0.02 -14.30 14.90
CA GLN A 183 -1.25 -14.91 15.39
C GLN A 183 -1.38 -16.38 14.98
N GLU A 184 -0.94 -16.74 13.77
CA GLU A 184 -0.95 -18.14 13.32
C GLU A 184 -0.06 -18.99 14.24
N ARG A 185 1.10 -18.46 14.64
CA ARG A 185 2.00 -19.14 15.59
C ARG A 185 1.44 -19.18 17.02
N GLU A 186 0.83 -18.10 17.48
CA GLU A 186 0.26 -18.02 18.84
C GLU A 186 -0.96 -18.94 19.02
N LEU A 187 -1.80 -19.06 17.98
CA LEU A 187 -3.04 -19.85 18.01
C LEU A 187 -2.87 -21.30 17.54
N SER A 188 -1.68 -21.67 17.08
CA SER A 188 -1.37 -23.02 16.61
C SER A 188 -1.44 -24.04 17.75
N GLU A 189 -2.16 -25.15 17.53
CA GLU A 189 -2.21 -26.30 18.45
C GLU A 189 -0.86 -27.03 18.56
N THR A 190 0.05 -26.79 17.61
CA THR A 190 1.42 -27.29 17.63
C THR A 190 2.40 -26.13 17.85
N PRO A 191 2.80 -25.84 19.09
CA PRO A 191 3.79 -24.81 19.37
C PRO A 191 5.14 -25.13 18.73
N THR A 192 5.83 -24.10 18.25
CA THR A 192 7.18 -24.21 17.69
C THR A 192 8.14 -23.37 18.50
N ALA A 193 9.34 -23.88 18.77
CA ALA A 193 10.40 -23.10 19.42
C ALA A 193 11.21 -22.25 18.43
N ALA A 194 10.74 -22.16 17.18
CA ALA A 194 11.35 -21.39 16.11
C ALA A 194 11.49 -19.91 16.51
N PRO A 195 12.68 -19.31 16.36
CA PRO A 195 12.86 -17.90 16.64
C PRO A 195 12.00 -17.03 15.70
N LEU A 196 11.15 -16.19 16.29
CA LEU A 196 10.42 -15.14 15.59
C LEU A 196 11.00 -13.80 16.02
N VAL A 197 11.55 -13.05 15.07
CA VAL A 197 12.12 -11.72 15.30
C VAL A 197 11.32 -10.70 14.51
N LEU A 198 10.90 -9.61 15.16
CA LEU A 198 10.21 -8.50 14.51
C LEU A 198 10.95 -7.18 14.74
N PHE A 199 11.38 -6.56 13.65
CA PHE A 199 11.79 -5.15 13.63
C PHE A 199 10.60 -4.28 13.24
N PHE A 200 9.99 -3.66 14.24
CA PHE A 200 8.90 -2.72 14.09
C PHE A 200 9.40 -1.28 14.19
N GLY A 201 8.77 -0.36 13.47
CA GLY A 201 9.09 1.06 13.59
C GLY A 201 7.86 1.94 13.44
N CYS A 202 7.76 2.99 14.25
CA CYS A 202 6.71 3.98 14.16
C CYS A 202 7.23 5.37 14.56
N ARG A 203 6.34 6.37 14.65
CA ARG A 203 6.74 7.73 15.04
C ARG A 203 6.99 7.80 16.53
N SER A 204 6.04 7.33 17.34
CA SER A 204 6.12 7.37 18.79
C SER A 204 5.47 6.15 19.40
N SER A 205 6.09 5.64 20.47
CA SER A 205 5.55 4.55 21.28
C SER A 205 4.15 4.84 21.84
N THR A 206 3.82 6.12 22.06
CA THR A 206 2.55 6.55 22.66
C THR A 206 1.47 6.94 21.63
N ALA A 207 1.82 7.04 20.34
CA ALA A 207 0.93 7.56 19.32
C ALA A 207 0.51 6.51 18.28
N ASP A 208 1.48 5.83 17.66
CA ASP A 208 1.24 4.96 16.51
C ASP A 208 1.92 3.59 16.65
N PHE A 209 2.06 3.12 17.89
CA PHE A 209 2.47 1.74 18.18
C PHE A 209 1.31 0.77 17.91
N HIS A 210 1.10 0.45 16.64
CA HIS A 210 0.05 -0.44 16.19
C HIS A 210 0.16 -1.83 16.83
N CYS A 211 -0.98 -2.36 17.29
CA CYS A 211 -1.08 -3.72 17.85
C CYS A 211 -0.15 -3.98 19.05
N GLU A 212 0.22 -2.93 19.79
CA GLU A 212 1.12 -2.98 20.95
C GLU A 212 0.77 -4.10 21.94
N LYS A 213 -0.52 -4.26 22.27
CA LYS A 213 -0.98 -5.27 23.23
C LYS A 213 -0.67 -6.71 22.79
N ASP A 214 -0.79 -6.99 21.49
CA ASP A 214 -0.48 -8.32 20.95
C ASP A 214 1.04 -8.54 20.96
N LEU A 215 1.79 -7.56 20.46
CA LEU A 215 3.25 -7.65 20.36
C LEU A 215 3.91 -7.80 21.74
N LYS A 216 3.52 -6.99 22.73
CA LYS A 216 4.06 -7.08 24.10
C LYS A 216 3.68 -8.39 24.78
N ARG A 217 2.47 -8.91 24.55
CA ARG A 217 2.05 -10.21 25.09
C ARG A 217 2.94 -11.34 24.55
N MET A 218 3.16 -11.35 23.24
CA MET A 218 4.00 -12.36 22.57
C MET A 218 5.49 -12.25 22.96
N GLU A 219 5.97 -11.02 23.20
CA GLU A 219 7.31 -10.79 23.72
C GLU A 219 7.46 -11.32 25.15
N GLN A 220 6.50 -11.01 26.03
CA GLN A 220 6.49 -11.47 27.41
C GLN A 220 6.39 -12.99 27.55
N SER A 221 5.71 -13.67 26.62
CA SER A 221 5.65 -15.12 26.58
C SER A 221 6.93 -15.78 26.03
N GLY A 222 7.90 -15.00 25.55
CA GLY A 222 9.11 -15.48 24.89
C GLY A 222 8.91 -16.00 23.47
N MET A 223 7.72 -15.84 22.89
CA MET A 223 7.41 -16.26 21.53
C MET A 223 8.06 -15.35 20.48
N LEU A 224 8.16 -14.05 20.79
CA LEU A 224 8.64 -13.02 19.89
C LEU A 224 9.82 -12.26 20.48
N GLN A 225 10.89 -12.10 19.72
CA GLN A 225 11.92 -11.11 20.01
C GLN A 225 11.61 -9.83 19.24
N LEU A 226 11.24 -8.77 19.97
CA LEU A 226 10.72 -7.53 19.41
C LEU A 226 11.75 -6.40 19.48
N PHE A 227 11.99 -5.75 18.35
CA PHE A 227 12.84 -4.57 18.25
C PHE A 227 12.02 -3.39 17.72
N CYS A 228 11.83 -2.36 18.55
CA CYS A 228 11.03 -1.19 18.18
C CYS A 228 11.89 0.06 17.94
N ALA A 229 11.73 0.65 16.75
CA ALA A 229 12.33 1.92 16.38
C ALA A 229 11.30 3.05 16.45
N PHE A 230 11.43 3.93 17.46
CA PHE A 230 10.58 5.12 17.58
C PHE A 230 11.31 6.33 17.01
N SER A 231 10.83 6.86 15.88
CA SER A 231 11.55 7.90 15.13
C SER A 231 11.42 9.32 15.71
N ARG A 232 10.55 9.54 16.69
CA ARG A 232 10.25 10.87 17.27
C ARG A 232 10.28 10.92 18.81
N ASP A 233 10.61 9.83 19.49
CA ASP A 233 10.66 9.80 20.96
C ASP A 233 11.96 10.42 21.51
N GLN A 234 12.92 10.72 20.63
CA GLN A 234 14.22 11.30 20.95
C GLN A 234 14.70 12.24 19.82
N PRO A 235 15.72 13.09 20.06
CA PRO A 235 16.21 14.05 19.07
C PRO A 235 16.72 13.39 17.78
N ASP A 236 17.44 12.29 17.91
CA ASP A 236 17.99 11.54 16.77
C ASP A 236 16.98 10.55 16.21
N LYS A 237 16.81 10.55 14.88
CA LYS A 237 15.86 9.65 14.23
C LYS A 237 16.35 8.20 14.30
N VAL A 238 15.60 7.35 14.99
CA VAL A 238 15.84 5.90 15.03
C VAL A 238 14.85 5.20 14.09
N TYR A 239 15.39 4.40 13.17
CA TYR A 239 14.63 3.59 12.22
C TYR A 239 15.04 2.12 12.32
N VAL A 240 14.26 1.23 11.71
CA VAL A 240 14.48 -0.23 11.76
C VAL A 240 15.88 -0.63 11.27
N GLN A 241 16.39 0.04 10.23
CA GLN A 241 17.73 -0.22 9.70
C GLN A 241 18.87 0.14 10.68
N HIS A 242 18.63 1.00 11.67
CA HIS A 242 19.60 1.27 12.73
C HIS A 242 19.64 0.13 13.75
N LEU A 243 18.48 -0.47 14.05
CA LEU A 243 18.39 -1.62 14.95
C LEU A 243 18.97 -2.88 14.31
N ILE A 244 18.68 -3.10 13.02
CA ILE A 244 19.25 -4.21 12.24
C ILE A 244 20.78 -4.21 12.32
N ARG A 245 21.43 -3.05 12.14
CA ARG A 245 22.89 -2.93 12.26
C ARG A 245 23.42 -3.29 13.65
N LYS A 246 22.69 -2.96 14.71
CA LYS A 246 23.06 -3.28 16.09
C LYS A 246 22.95 -4.79 16.38
N GLU A 247 21.97 -5.45 15.79
CA GLU A 247 21.65 -6.86 16.04
C GLU A 247 22.37 -7.83 15.09
N GLY A 248 23.51 -7.43 14.52
CA GLY A 248 24.22 -8.23 13.51
C GLY A 248 24.63 -9.63 13.98
N VAL A 249 25.00 -9.80 15.26
CA VAL A 249 25.33 -11.12 15.83
C VAL A 249 24.12 -12.05 15.80
N LEU A 250 22.95 -11.55 16.23
CA LEU A 250 21.70 -12.30 16.20
C LEU A 250 21.31 -12.65 14.76
N LEU A 251 21.37 -11.68 13.86
CA LEU A 251 20.98 -11.86 12.47
C LEU A 251 21.87 -12.86 11.74
N LYS A 252 23.19 -12.84 11.99
CA LYS A 252 24.12 -13.86 11.46
C LYS A 252 23.71 -15.26 11.89
N LYS A 253 23.47 -15.47 13.19
CA LYS A 253 23.03 -16.75 13.72
C LYS A 253 21.73 -17.23 13.08
N LEU A 254 20.72 -16.36 12.99
CA LEU A 254 19.41 -16.75 12.46
C LEU A 254 19.42 -16.99 10.95
N LEU A 255 20.08 -16.14 10.18
CA LEU A 255 19.97 -16.13 8.71
C LEU A 255 21.03 -17.00 8.03
N VAL A 256 22.25 -17.03 8.57
CA VAL A 256 23.39 -17.76 8.01
C VAL A 256 23.48 -19.16 8.61
N GLU A 257 23.52 -19.29 9.94
CA GLU A 257 23.73 -20.59 10.59
C GLU A 257 22.45 -21.44 10.59
N ASN A 258 21.30 -20.81 10.83
CA ASN A 258 20.01 -21.52 10.97
C ASN A 258 19.14 -21.48 9.70
N GLY A 259 19.63 -20.91 8.60
CA GLY A 259 18.91 -20.88 7.32
C GLY A 259 17.60 -20.08 7.33
N GLY A 260 17.45 -19.13 8.25
CA GLY A 260 16.22 -18.33 8.44
C GLY A 260 15.80 -17.50 7.23
N TYR A 261 14.56 -16.98 7.31
CA TYR A 261 13.92 -16.18 6.28
C TYR A 261 13.84 -14.72 6.70
N VAL A 262 13.93 -13.81 5.73
CA VAL A 262 13.70 -12.38 5.88
C VAL A 262 12.44 -11.99 5.11
N LEU A 263 11.50 -11.37 5.81
CA LEU A 263 10.26 -10.87 5.22
C LEU A 263 10.18 -9.35 5.48
N VAL A 264 10.10 -8.55 4.42
CA VAL A 264 10.06 -7.08 4.50
C VAL A 264 8.72 -6.57 4.00
N SER A 265 8.03 -5.74 4.79
CA SER A 265 6.74 -5.17 4.40
C SER A 265 6.61 -3.69 4.74
N GLY A 266 6.01 -2.90 3.84
CA GLY A 266 5.73 -1.48 4.08
C GLY A 266 5.96 -0.57 2.88
N SER A 267 6.41 0.67 3.15
CA SER A 267 6.56 1.72 2.12
C SER A 267 7.62 1.36 1.07
N SER A 268 7.26 1.28 -0.21
CA SER A 268 8.15 0.97 -1.35
C SER A 268 9.08 2.12 -1.78
N LYS A 269 9.24 3.15 -0.94
CA LYS A 269 10.17 4.26 -1.16
C LYS A 269 11.57 3.83 -0.72
N ASN A 270 12.22 4.59 0.16
CA ASN A 270 13.60 4.32 0.56
C ASN A 270 13.75 3.20 1.60
N MET A 271 12.65 2.63 2.11
CA MET A 271 12.72 1.67 3.22
C MET A 271 13.32 0.32 2.82
N PRO A 272 12.94 -0.34 1.72
CA PRO A 272 13.44 -1.67 1.38
C PRO A 272 14.94 -1.65 1.07
N GLU A 273 15.40 -0.65 0.33
CA GLU A 273 16.83 -0.45 0.02
C GLU A 273 17.65 -0.24 1.31
N ALA A 274 17.21 0.65 2.20
CA ALA A 274 17.88 0.90 3.47
C ALA A 274 17.92 -0.34 4.40
N VAL A 275 16.89 -1.19 4.33
CA VAL A 275 16.83 -2.47 5.06
C VAL A 275 17.82 -3.47 4.46
N LYS A 276 17.84 -3.61 3.13
CA LYS A 276 18.77 -4.50 2.42
C LYS A 276 20.21 -4.14 2.73
N GLU A 277 20.58 -2.87 2.63
CA GLU A 277 21.92 -2.37 2.98
C GLU A 277 22.28 -2.68 4.44
N ALA A 278 21.36 -2.42 5.37
CA ALA A 278 21.60 -2.71 6.78
C ALA A 278 21.79 -4.20 7.08
N LEU A 279 21.08 -5.08 6.37
CA LEU A 279 21.26 -6.53 6.49
C LEU A 279 22.62 -6.97 5.92
N ILE A 280 23.04 -6.40 4.80
CA ILE A 280 24.38 -6.65 4.23
C ILE A 280 25.46 -6.25 5.23
N GLU A 281 25.36 -5.07 5.84
CA GLU A 281 26.31 -4.61 6.87
C GLU A 281 26.28 -5.48 8.12
N ALA A 282 25.08 -5.87 8.59
CA ALA A 282 24.89 -6.69 9.77
C ALA A 282 25.47 -8.11 9.60
N ILE A 283 25.27 -8.72 8.44
CA ILE A 283 25.79 -10.05 8.08
C ILE A 283 27.26 -9.98 7.63
N GLY A 284 27.70 -8.87 7.07
CA GLY A 284 29.06 -8.70 6.54
C GLY A 284 29.32 -9.48 5.23
N ASP A 285 28.28 -9.95 4.55
CA ASP A 285 28.38 -10.66 3.27
C ASP A 285 27.20 -10.30 2.36
N ALA A 286 27.49 -9.54 1.30
CA ALA A 286 26.50 -9.13 0.31
C ALA A 286 26.04 -10.32 -0.57
N ASN A 287 26.91 -11.28 -0.86
CA ASN A 287 26.57 -12.42 -1.70
C ASN A 287 25.54 -13.31 -1.01
N HIS A 288 25.61 -13.44 0.31
CA HIS A 288 24.63 -14.20 1.08
C HIS A 288 23.20 -13.65 0.91
N ILE A 289 23.01 -12.32 0.94
CA ILE A 289 21.70 -11.70 0.72
C ILE A 289 21.19 -11.95 -0.69
N GLU A 290 22.06 -11.84 -1.71
CA GLU A 290 21.67 -12.16 -3.09
C GLU A 290 21.28 -13.63 -3.27
N ASP A 291 21.97 -14.54 -2.61
CA ASP A 291 21.63 -15.96 -2.63
C ASP A 291 20.33 -16.26 -1.87
N MET A 292 20.05 -15.53 -0.79
CA MET A 292 18.74 -15.57 -0.11
C MET A 292 17.61 -15.11 -1.02
N ILE A 293 17.82 -14.05 -1.81
CA ILE A 293 16.82 -13.56 -2.79
C ILE A 293 16.56 -14.65 -3.84
N LYS A 294 17.62 -15.22 -4.44
CA LYS A 294 17.48 -16.30 -5.44
C LYS A 294 16.79 -17.54 -4.88
N ALA A 295 17.05 -17.87 -3.62
CA ALA A 295 16.44 -18.99 -2.91
C ALA A 295 15.05 -18.67 -2.32
N ASN A 296 14.51 -17.49 -2.58
CA ASN A 296 13.24 -17.01 -2.02
C ASN A 296 13.18 -17.01 -0.47
N ARG A 297 14.34 -16.92 0.19
CA ARG A 297 14.46 -16.76 1.66
C ARG A 297 14.44 -15.29 2.09
N TYR A 298 14.69 -14.37 1.17
CA TYR A 298 14.48 -12.93 1.37
C TYR A 298 13.32 -12.49 0.46
N GLN A 299 12.26 -11.94 1.03
CA GLN A 299 11.03 -11.60 0.32
C GLN A 299 10.54 -10.20 0.71
N GLU A 300 9.95 -9.48 -0.24
CA GLU A 300 9.42 -8.13 -0.02
C GLU A 300 7.96 -8.00 -0.48
N GLU A 301 7.14 -7.35 0.34
CA GLU A 301 5.77 -6.94 0.00
C GLU A 301 5.61 -5.44 0.31
N THR A 302 5.78 -4.59 -0.71
CA THR A 302 5.87 -3.14 -0.51
C THR A 302 4.87 -2.35 -1.37
N TRP A 303 4.46 -1.17 -0.88
CA TRP A 303 3.47 -0.30 -1.52
C TRP A 303 3.75 1.20 -1.33
N ALA A 304 3.19 2.04 -2.21
CA ALA A 304 3.42 3.50 -2.26
C ALA A 304 2.20 4.34 -1.86
#